data_AF-A0A7V5N4W8-F1
#
_entry.id   AF-A0A7V5N4W8-F1
#
_cell.length_a   1.000
_cell.length_b   1.000
_cell.length_c   1.000
_cell.angle_alpha   90.00
_cell.angle_beta   90.00
_cell.angle_gamma   90.00
#
_symmetry.space_group_name_H-M   'P 1'
#
loop_
_entity.id
_entity.type
_entity.pdbx_description
1 polymer ?
#
loop_
_entity_poly.entity_id
_entity_poly.type
_entity_poly.pdbx_seq_one_letter_code
_entity_poly.pdbx_strand_id
1 'polypeptide(L)'
;MNVQVKYRDMWVQVFLFIITFGIYAIYWFYQTAVELAALAGDNEATPTLWTVLLFIPFGAIYSYYKHGELYEKVSPDNMNRWILFILWFVFAPAVWFIVQIELNKRATINRPDGPVSEVQPE
;
A
#
# COMPACT_ATOMS: atom_id res chain seq x y z
N MET A 1 -17.09 -8.89 4.19
CA MET A 1 -16.05 -8.86 5.23
C MET A 1 -15.78 -7.41 5.59
N ASN A 2 -15.67 -7.07 6.88
CA ASN A 2 -15.32 -5.72 7.28
C ASN A 2 -13.80 -5.56 7.09
N VAL A 3 -13.37 -5.04 5.94
CA VAL A 3 -11.95 -4.88 5.61
C VAL A 3 -11.38 -3.81 6.53
N GLN A 4 -10.40 -4.18 7.35
CA GLN A 4 -9.79 -3.28 8.32
C GLN A 4 -8.55 -2.63 7.70
N VAL A 5 -8.61 -1.32 7.48
CA VAL A 5 -7.50 -0.52 6.96
C VAL A 5 -7.09 0.48 8.03
N LYS A 6 -5.80 0.47 8.38
CA LYS A 6 -5.28 1.34 9.44
C LYS A 6 -4.79 2.67 8.86
N TYR A 7 -5.27 3.78 9.43
CA TYR A 7 -4.68 5.09 9.15
C TYR A 7 -3.23 5.14 9.63
N ARG A 8 -2.33 5.65 8.79
CA ARG A 8 -0.92 5.86 9.16
C ARG A 8 -0.49 7.27 8.78
N ASP A 9 0.02 8.01 9.77
CA ASP A 9 0.60 9.33 9.56
C ASP A 9 1.91 9.23 8.77
N MET A 10 2.02 9.98 7.68
CA MET A 10 3.14 9.90 6.74
C MET A 10 4.46 10.38 7.35
N TRP A 11 4.44 11.37 8.24
CA TRP A 11 5.64 11.85 8.93
C TRP A 11 6.19 10.80 9.89
N VAL A 12 5.29 10.12 10.61
CA VAL A 12 5.68 9.01 11.47
C VAL A 12 6.30 7.88 10.66
N GLN A 13 5.78 7.59 9.47
CA GLN A 13 6.35 6.58 8.59
C GLN A 13 7.76 6.91 8.11
N VAL A 14 7.99 8.15 7.68
CA VAL A 14 9.34 8.62 7.28
C VAL A 14 10.29 8.59 8.46
N PHE A 15 9.85 9.00 9.65
CA PHE A 15 10.64 8.89 10.87
C PHE A 15 11.01 7.43 11.18
N LEU A 16 10.04 6.50 11.12
CA LEU A 16 10.25 5.07 11.32
C LEU A 16 11.23 4.49 10.29
N PHE A 17 11.14 4.91 9.04
CA PHE A 17 12.09 4.52 7.99
C PHE A 17 13.53 4.86 8.35
N ILE A 18 13.77 6.09 8.82
CA ILE A 18 15.11 6.56 9.19
C ILE A 18 15.65 5.79 10.39
N ILE A 19 14.87 5.68 11.48
CA ILE A 19 15.35 5.03 12.71
C ILE A 19 15.55 3.52 12.56
N THR A 20 14.82 2.89 11.64
CA THR A 20 14.94 1.45 11.35
C THR A 20 15.94 1.15 10.23
N PHE A 21 16.68 2.17 9.75
CA PHE A 21 17.64 2.04 8.65
C PHE A 21 17.03 1.37 7.40
N GLY A 22 15.79 1.72 7.07
CA GLY A 22 15.09 1.22 5.90
C GLY A 22 14.32 -0.08 6.09
N ILE A 23 14.47 -0.79 7.21
CA ILE A 23 13.71 -2.03 7.50
C ILE A 23 12.20 -1.76 7.51
N TYR A 24 11.77 -0.58 7.98
CA TYR A 24 10.36 -0.20 7.94
C TYR A 24 9.76 -0.21 6.54
N ALA A 25 10.52 0.06 5.47
CA ALA A 25 9.99 0.01 4.10
C ALA A 25 9.53 -1.40 3.71
N ILE A 26 10.21 -2.44 4.22
CA ILE A 26 9.85 -3.84 3.97
C ILE A 26 8.54 -4.18 4.69
N TYR A 27 8.44 -3.76 5.97
CA TYR A 27 7.20 -3.89 6.73
C TYR A 27 6.03 -3.13 6.07
N TRP A 28 6.29 -1.91 5.59
CA TRP A 28 5.31 -1.08 4.91
C TRP A 28 4.82 -1.74 3.62
N PHE A 29 5.73 -2.29 2.80
CA PHE A 29 5.36 -3.02 1.60
C PHE A 29 4.43 -4.20 1.91
N TYR A 30 4.81 -5.02 2.90
CA TYR A 30 3.99 -6.15 3.34
C TYR A 30 2.60 -5.72 3.79
N GLN A 31 2.53 -4.75 4.71
CA GLN A 31 1.25 -4.34 5.30
C GLN A 31 0.32 -3.68 4.29
N THR A 32 0.85 -2.82 3.42
CA THR A 32 0.03 -2.20 2.38
C THR A 32 -0.43 -3.22 1.34
N ALA A 33 0.39 -4.22 0.99
CA ALA A 33 -0.04 -5.31 0.12
C ALA A 33 -1.17 -6.14 0.75
N VAL A 34 -1.14 -6.41 2.06
CA VAL A 34 -2.23 -7.09 2.79
C VAL A 34 -3.51 -6.27 2.74
N GLU A 35 -3.45 -4.98 3.03
CA GLU A 35 -4.62 -4.10 3.02
C GLU A 35 -5.19 -3.94 1.60
N LEU A 36 -4.32 -3.76 0.59
CA LEU A 36 -4.75 -3.67 -0.80
C LEU A 36 -5.37 -4.98 -1.29
N ALA A 37 -4.83 -6.15 -0.91
CA ALA A 37 -5.40 -7.44 -1.26
C ALA A 37 -6.79 -7.62 -0.65
N ALA A 38 -6.94 -7.26 0.62
CA ALA A 38 -8.21 -7.33 1.33
C ALA A 38 -9.24 -6.36 0.71
N LEU A 39 -8.84 -5.14 0.34
CA LEU A 39 -9.70 -4.16 -0.34
C LEU A 39 -10.06 -4.59 -1.77
N ALA A 40 -9.15 -5.23 -2.49
CA ALA A 40 -9.38 -5.77 -3.82
C ALA A 40 -10.26 -7.03 -3.82
N GLY A 41 -10.50 -7.64 -2.65
CA GLY A 41 -11.17 -8.94 -2.54
C GLY A 41 -10.38 -10.08 -3.19
N ASP A 42 -9.06 -9.93 -3.32
CA ASP A 42 -8.19 -10.85 -4.03
C ASP A 42 -7.62 -11.91 -3.07
N ASN A 43 -8.30 -13.05 -2.97
CA ASN A 43 -7.89 -14.16 -2.09
C ASN A 43 -6.68 -14.96 -2.63
N GLU A 44 -6.30 -14.74 -3.89
CA GLU A 44 -5.11 -15.36 -4.49
C GLU A 44 -3.85 -14.53 -4.26
N ALA A 45 -4.00 -13.30 -3.77
CA ALA A 45 -2.88 -12.45 -3.43
C ALA A 45 -2.07 -13.06 -2.27
N THR A 46 -0.76 -13.15 -2.47
CA THR A 46 0.17 -13.66 -1.45
C THR A 46 1.18 -12.58 -1.02
N PRO A 47 0.77 -11.54 -0.26
CA PRO A 47 1.64 -10.47 0.23
C PRO A 47 2.92 -10.96 0.92
N THR A 48 2.83 -12.06 1.69
CA THR A 48 3.97 -12.67 2.38
C THR A 48 5.03 -13.15 1.39
N LEU A 49 4.62 -13.89 0.35
CA LEU A 49 5.53 -14.38 -0.69
C LEU A 49 6.19 -13.21 -1.43
N TRP A 50 5.42 -12.20 -1.81
CA TRP A 50 5.94 -11.04 -2.53
C TRP A 50 6.94 -10.24 -1.66
N THR A 51 6.71 -10.17 -0.35
CA THR A 51 7.66 -9.52 0.58
C THR A 51 8.98 -10.29 0.65
N VAL A 52 8.95 -11.63 0.70
CA VAL A 52 10.16 -12.46 0.67
C VAL A 52 10.89 -12.35 -0.67
N LEU A 53 10.14 -12.23 -1.78
CA LEU A 53 10.71 -12.08 -3.11
C LEU A 53 11.47 -10.76 -3.31
N LEU A 54 11.24 -9.72 -2.49
CA LEU A 54 12.00 -8.46 -2.55
C LEU A 54 13.52 -8.65 -2.41
N PHE A 55 13.97 -9.73 -1.76
CA PHE A 55 15.39 -10.03 -1.57
C PHE A 55 16.03 -10.77 -2.75
N ILE A 56 15.25 -11.15 -3.76
CA ILE A 56 15.71 -11.81 -4.98
C ILE A 56 15.56 -10.81 -6.13
N PRO A 57 16.60 -10.51 -6.93
CA PRO A 57 16.53 -9.44 -7.93
C PRO A 57 15.32 -9.52 -8.88
N PHE A 58 15.06 -10.68 -9.49
CA PHE A 58 13.88 -10.89 -10.34
C PHE A 58 12.58 -11.03 -9.55
N GLY A 59 12.66 -11.51 -8.31
CA GLY A 59 11.53 -11.57 -7.39
C GLY A 59 11.01 -10.19 -6.98
N ALA A 60 11.90 -9.22 -6.79
CA ALA A 60 11.55 -7.86 -6.44
C ALA A 60 10.76 -7.20 -7.56
N ILE A 61 11.18 -7.38 -8.82
CA ILE A 61 10.47 -6.89 -10.00
C ILE A 61 9.04 -7.48 -10.04
N TYR A 62 8.90 -8.79 -9.87
CA TYR A 62 7.60 -9.44 -9.81
C TYR A 62 6.72 -8.88 -8.68
N SER A 63 7.31 -8.62 -7.52
CA SER A 63 6.61 -8.11 -6.34
C SER A 63 6.10 -6.69 -6.55
N TYR A 64 6.87 -5.82 -7.18
CA TYR A 64 6.42 -4.47 -7.56
C TYR A 64 5.29 -4.50 -8.58
N TYR A 65 5.34 -5.42 -9.55
CA TYR A 65 4.27 -5.58 -10.53
C TYR A 65 2.96 -6.03 -9.87
N LYS A 66 3.02 -7.04 -8.99
CA LYS A 66 1.84 -7.55 -8.26
C LYS A 66 1.29 -6.53 -7.27
N HIS A 67 2.14 -5.74 -6.63
CA HIS A 67 1.73 -4.63 -5.76
C HIS A 67 0.96 -3.57 -6.56
N GLY A 68 1.47 -3.17 -7.73
CA GLY A 68 0.77 -2.25 -8.64
C GLY A 68 -0.57 -2.80 -9.15
N GLU A 69 -0.66 -4.11 -9.40
CA GLU A 69 -1.92 -4.77 -9.78
C GLU A 69 -2.98 -4.65 -8.68
N LEU A 70 -2.60 -4.91 -7.43
CA LEU A 70 -3.53 -4.75 -6.32
C LEU A 70 -3.99 -3.31 -6.18
N TYR A 71 -3.08 -2.34 -6.32
CA TYR A 71 -3.46 -0.93 -6.25
C TYR A 71 -4.46 -0.56 -7.34
N GLU A 72 -4.20 -0.96 -8.59
CA GLU A 72 -5.11 -0.70 -9.73
C GLU A 72 -6.50 -1.31 -9.50
N LYS A 73 -6.59 -2.50 -8.90
CA LYS A 73 -7.89 -3.11 -8.53
C LYS A 73 -8.64 -2.29 -7.48
N VAL A 74 -7.93 -1.66 -6.53
CA VAL A 74 -8.52 -0.86 -5.46
C VAL A 74 -8.88 0.55 -5.94
N SER A 75 -8.06 1.15 -6.81
CA SER A 75 -8.16 2.54 -7.24
C SER A 75 -7.97 2.68 -8.77
N PRO A 76 -8.89 2.11 -9.58
CA PRO A 76 -8.74 2.05 -11.04
C PRO A 76 -8.72 3.44 -11.70
N ASP A 77 -9.47 4.39 -11.14
CA ASP A 77 -9.58 5.76 -11.69
C ASP A 77 -8.40 6.67 -11.31
N ASN A 78 -7.59 6.27 -10.32
CA ASN A 78 -6.49 7.08 -9.82
C ASN A 78 -5.18 6.75 -10.54
N MET A 79 -4.83 5.47 -10.66
CA MET A 79 -3.57 5.08 -11.31
C MET A 79 -3.58 3.67 -11.88
N ASN A 80 -3.06 3.53 -13.10
CA ASN A 80 -2.78 2.22 -13.71
C ASN A 80 -1.56 1.56 -13.04
N ARG A 81 -1.60 0.23 -12.96
CA ARG A 81 -0.50 -0.63 -12.48
C ARG A 81 0.86 -0.31 -13.10
N TRP A 82 0.92 -0.07 -14.41
CA TRP A 82 2.18 0.17 -15.11
C TRP A 82 2.87 1.45 -14.65
N ILE A 83 2.09 2.47 -14.30
CA ILE A 83 2.64 3.73 -13.78
C ILE A 83 3.28 3.49 -12.42
N LEU A 84 2.57 2.82 -11.50
CA LEU A 84 3.13 2.46 -10.19
C LEU A 84 4.35 1.54 -10.30
N PHE A 85 4.30 0.57 -11.20
CA PHE A 85 5.39 -0.36 -11.45
C PHE A 85 6.66 0.36 -11.92
N ILE A 86 6.55 1.28 -12.89
CA ILE A 86 7.69 2.07 -13.36
C ILE A 86 8.17 3.03 -12.27
N LEU A 87 7.25 3.63 -11.51
CA LEU A 87 7.56 4.58 -10.45
C LEU A 87 8.37 3.95 -9.31
N TRP A 88 8.21 2.64 -9.04
CA TRP A 88 9.09 1.91 -8.12
C TRP A 88 10.58 2.01 -8.49
N PHE A 89 10.92 2.03 -9.77
CA PHE A 89 12.32 2.11 -10.23
C PHE A 89 12.82 3.54 -10.39
N VAL A 90 11.94 4.46 -10.80
CA VAL A 90 12.31 5.87 -11.03
C VAL A 90 12.35 6.64 -9.71
N PHE A 91 11.33 6.47 -8.88
CA PHE A 91 11.17 7.21 -7.63
C PHE A 91 10.27 6.47 -6.62
N ALA A 92 10.81 5.43 -6.00
CA ALA A 92 10.12 4.61 -4.99
C ALA A 92 9.41 5.41 -3.88
N PRO A 93 9.94 6.55 -3.37
CA PRO A 93 9.22 7.35 -2.39
C PRO A 93 7.84 7.78 -2.88
N ALA A 94 7.66 8.19 -4.14
CA ALA A 94 6.34 8.62 -4.62
C ALA A 94 5.29 7.50 -4.54
N VAL A 95 5.67 6.24 -4.83
CA VAL A 95 4.77 5.09 -4.65
C VAL A 95 4.28 5.01 -3.20
N TRP A 96 5.19 5.20 -2.25
CA TRP A 96 4.85 5.22 -0.84
C TRP A 96 3.78 6.28 -0.53
N PHE A 97 4.00 7.53 -0.95
CA PHE A 97 3.06 8.62 -0.69
C PHE A 97 1.69 8.35 -1.33
N ILE A 98 1.67 7.92 -2.59
CA ILE A 98 0.45 7.65 -3.35
C ILE A 98 -0.38 6.55 -2.68
N VAL A 99 0.24 5.40 -2.42
CA VAL A 99 -0.42 4.24 -1.82
C VAL A 99 -0.92 4.58 -0.42
N GLN A 100 -0.12 5.30 0.36
CA GLN A 100 -0.50 5.66 1.72
C GLN A 100 -1.66 6.65 1.77
N ILE A 101 -1.70 7.64 0.88
CA ILE A 101 -2.84 8.58 0.78
C ILE A 101 -4.11 7.81 0.44
N GLU A 102 -4.05 6.90 -0.53
CA GLU A 102 -5.20 6.10 -0.96
C GLU A 102 -5.72 5.18 0.16
N LEU A 103 -4.82 4.50 0.87
CA LEU A 103 -5.19 3.67 2.02
C LEU A 103 -5.72 4.50 3.18
N ASN A 104 -5.14 5.67 3.44
CA ASN A 104 -5.62 6.57 4.50
C ASN A 104 -7.04 7.10 4.20
N LYS A 105 -7.38 7.38 2.94
CA LYS A 105 -8.76 7.74 2.56
C LYS A 105 -9.78 6.63 2.87
N ARG A 106 -9.32 5.38 2.85
CA ARG A 106 -10.12 4.16 3.07
C ARG A 106 -9.95 3.60 4.47
N ALA A 107 -9.24 4.30 5.36
CA ALA A 107 -8.94 3.83 6.70
C ALA A 107 -10.20 3.76 7.58
N THR A 108 -10.45 2.59 8.16
CA THR A 108 -11.56 2.33 9.08
C THR A 108 -11.13 2.42 10.55
N ILE A 109 -9.82 2.38 10.84
CA ILE A 109 -9.26 2.38 12.19
C ILE A 109 -8.24 3.54 12.35
N ASN A 110 -8.23 4.17 13.53
CA ASN A 110 -7.31 5.24 13.95
C ASN A 110 -7.33 6.49 13.06
N ARG A 111 -8.46 6.72 12.39
CA ARG A 111 -8.66 7.88 11.52
C ARG A 111 -8.85 9.15 12.38
N PRO A 112 -8.07 10.23 12.18
CA PRO A 112 -8.14 11.43 13.01
C PRO A 112 -9.48 12.16 12.96
N ASP A 113 -10.18 12.06 11.83
CA ASP A 113 -11.45 12.71 11.51
C ASP A 113 -12.68 11.79 11.73
N GLY A 114 -12.51 10.62 12.36
CA GLY A 114 -13.60 9.67 12.62
C GLY A 114 -13.76 8.60 11.51
N PRO A 115 -14.61 7.57 11.71
CA PRO A 115 -14.80 6.47 10.76
C PRO A 115 -15.46 6.92 9.45
N VAL A 116 -15.25 6.18 8.35
CA VAL A 116 -15.70 6.49 6.96
C VAL A 116 -17.24 6.52 6.78
N SER A 117 -18.04 6.44 7.84
CA SER A 117 -19.51 6.35 7.78
C SER A 117 -20.25 7.64 8.18
N GLU A 118 -19.70 8.83 7.89
CA GLU A 118 -20.44 10.09 8.06
C GLU A 118 -20.12 11.10 6.95
N VAL A 119 -19.95 10.64 5.71
CA VAL A 119 -20.13 11.51 4.54
C VAL A 119 -21.61 11.51 4.24
N GLN A 120 -22.29 12.60 4.60
CA GLN A 120 -23.67 12.88 4.21
C GLN A 120 -23.79 12.74 2.69
N PRO A 121 -24.85 12.09 2.17
CA PRO A 121 -25.16 12.19 0.75
C PRO A 121 -25.44 13.66 0.42
N GLU A 122 -24.73 14.20 -0.57
CA GLU A 122 -25.06 15.51 -1.19
C GLU A 122 -26.48 15.52 -1.78
#